data_AF-A0A4R5KH83-F1
#
_entry.id   AF-A0A4R5KH83-F1
#
_cell.length_a   1.000
_cell.length_b   1.000
_cell.length_c   1.000
_cell.angle_alpha   90.00
_cell.angle_beta   90.00
_cell.angle_gamma   90.00
#
_symmetry.space_group_name_H-M   'P 1'
#
loop_
_entity.id
_entity.type
_entity.pdbx_description
1 polymer ?
#
loop_
_entity_poly.entity_id
_entity_poly.type
_entity_poly.pdbx_seq_one_letter_code
_entity_poly.pdbx_strand_id
1 'polypeptide(L)'
;MSIHINELLPKGVSIEVFKTGSELLLACELGKYTKSLLQEDLSVAGVNVDDELKKTSHFSFVAQSKFVNDLPYDDIQLAKFNYGDFLLKTQNVLKADINFKERYVYFNYNSDVKANRDFRGKSRSAAYVSLMAFVLVKNFIDLEPNRKLIIDQDDHDQKDGEYTDLIDLQKNGILPESILEIKYQSQGVVQLPWATIVREFRRKGLMNREYSSKEKYAYLLKNELAIGDVVLLYSRIFKVKKKENSTSKKRSTIGSLKSCYPAVIESCDEKFITLRYYSNVETKLTQRTRMEQLVEKIEELKEWFTLDDFERTSSNVETYSLDAIGVGTCTHLEDTFIFKPVEGDSTMQLFRDYSSGGLISEKLNTLDTIYAVFEDRGIKYNKEKFLNEYFTMKGKTPIYDKYAKRAE
;
A
#
# COMPACT_ATOMS: atom_id res chain seq x y z
N MET A 1 -26.11 -12.47 25.42
CA MET A 1 -25.41 -13.47 24.58
C MET A 1 -24.04 -12.86 24.26
N SER A 2 -23.13 -13.51 23.55
CA SER A 2 -21.91 -12.86 23.08
C SER A 2 -21.66 -13.28 21.65
N ILE A 3 -21.27 -12.33 20.79
CA ILE A 3 -20.95 -12.59 19.39
C ILE A 3 -19.44 -12.77 19.29
N HIS A 4 -19.00 -13.86 18.68
CA HIS A 4 -17.59 -14.11 18.50
C HIS A 4 -17.02 -13.22 17.37
N ILE A 5 -15.81 -12.69 17.54
CA ILE A 5 -15.21 -11.76 16.57
C ILE A 5 -15.20 -12.30 15.12
N ASN A 6 -14.89 -13.59 14.95
CA ASN A 6 -14.82 -14.23 13.63
C ASN A 6 -16.19 -14.33 12.93
N GLU A 7 -17.31 -14.15 13.63
CA GLU A 7 -18.64 -14.09 13.01
C GLU A 7 -18.91 -12.75 12.32
N LEU A 8 -18.19 -11.69 12.73
CA LEU A 8 -18.32 -10.33 12.18
C LEU A 8 -17.36 -10.06 11.03
N LEU A 9 -16.34 -10.90 10.85
CA LEU A 9 -15.32 -10.72 9.82
C LEU A 9 -15.82 -11.15 8.43
N PRO A 10 -15.18 -10.67 7.35
CA PRO A 10 -15.52 -11.10 6.00
C PRO A 10 -15.45 -12.61 5.81
N LYS A 11 -16.25 -13.14 4.88
CA LYS A 11 -16.29 -14.58 4.64
C LYS A 11 -14.91 -15.11 4.23
N GLY A 12 -14.45 -16.14 4.93
CA GLY A 12 -13.14 -16.77 4.69
C GLY A 12 -11.98 -16.10 5.43
N VAL A 13 -12.24 -15.09 6.27
CA VAL A 13 -11.26 -14.46 7.15
C VAL A 13 -11.53 -14.92 8.59
N SER A 14 -10.48 -15.32 9.28
CA SER A 14 -10.52 -15.65 10.71
C SER A 14 -9.27 -15.15 11.41
N ILE A 15 -9.43 -14.66 12.63
CA ILE A 15 -8.33 -14.31 13.52
C ILE A 15 -8.17 -15.44 14.54
N GLU A 16 -6.99 -16.03 14.57
CA GLU A 16 -6.57 -16.99 15.60
C GLU A 16 -5.61 -16.35 16.61
N VAL A 17 -4.84 -15.35 16.16
CA VAL A 17 -3.87 -14.60 16.97
C VAL A 17 -3.91 -13.14 16.55
N PHE A 18 -4.04 -12.22 17.51
CA PHE A 18 -3.79 -10.80 17.32
C PHE A 18 -2.29 -10.53 17.20
N LYS A 19 -1.84 -10.17 16.01
CA LYS A 19 -0.45 -9.88 15.65
C LYS A 19 -0.14 -8.39 15.63
N THR A 20 -1.15 -7.53 15.42
CA THR A 20 -0.92 -6.08 15.31
C THR A 20 -1.86 -5.24 16.17
N GLY A 21 -1.42 -4.01 16.45
CA GLY A 21 -2.22 -3.04 17.21
C GLY A 21 -3.51 -2.65 16.47
N SER A 22 -3.49 -2.67 15.13
CA SER A 22 -4.63 -2.35 14.30
C SER A 22 -5.71 -3.44 14.35
N GLU A 23 -5.33 -4.71 14.49
CA GLU A 23 -6.29 -5.81 14.72
C GLU A 23 -6.97 -5.70 16.09
N LEU A 24 -6.22 -5.34 17.15
CA LEU A 24 -6.80 -5.06 18.47
C LEU A 24 -7.74 -3.85 18.41
N LEU A 25 -7.34 -2.79 17.72
CA LEU A 25 -8.17 -1.60 17.55
C LEU A 25 -9.47 -1.93 16.80
N LEU A 26 -9.41 -2.77 15.76
CA LEU A 26 -10.59 -3.27 15.06
C LEU A 26 -11.51 -4.05 16.02
N ALA A 27 -10.97 -4.96 16.84
CA ALA A 27 -11.75 -5.71 17.82
C ALA A 27 -12.44 -4.77 18.83
N CYS A 28 -11.74 -3.75 19.32
CA CYS A 28 -12.30 -2.75 20.22
C CYS A 28 -13.48 -2.00 19.59
N GLU A 29 -13.32 -1.58 18.33
CA GLU A 29 -14.38 -0.87 17.61
C GLU A 29 -15.55 -1.78 17.24
N LEU A 30 -15.30 -3.04 16.86
CA LEU A 30 -16.35 -4.04 16.69
C LEU A 30 -17.15 -4.19 17.97
N GLY A 31 -16.48 -4.32 19.13
CA GLY A 31 -17.15 -4.43 20.43
C GLY A 31 -18.02 -3.22 20.76
N LYS A 32 -17.55 -2.01 20.43
CA LYS A 32 -18.34 -0.78 20.55
C LYS A 32 -19.64 -0.85 19.72
N TYR A 33 -19.56 -1.33 18.48
CA TYR A 33 -20.72 -1.40 17.58
C TYR A 33 -21.65 -2.57 17.84
N THR A 34 -21.11 -3.74 18.21
CA THR A 34 -21.91 -4.87 18.69
C THR A 34 -22.74 -4.45 19.90
N LYS A 35 -22.11 -3.77 20.87
CA LYS A 35 -22.84 -3.31 22.06
C LYS A 35 -23.91 -2.28 21.75
N SER A 36 -23.60 -1.32 20.87
CA SER A 36 -24.53 -0.22 20.57
C SER A 36 -25.64 -0.57 19.58
N LEU A 37 -25.41 -1.48 18.64
CA LEU A 37 -26.37 -1.84 17.59
C LEU A 37 -27.11 -3.16 17.84
N LEU A 38 -26.45 -4.13 18.48
CA LEU A 38 -27.01 -5.47 18.74
C LEU A 38 -27.36 -5.69 20.21
N GLN A 39 -26.89 -4.81 21.12
CA GLN A 39 -27.00 -4.97 22.58
C GLN A 39 -26.28 -6.22 23.12
N GLU A 40 -25.40 -6.82 22.32
CA GLU A 40 -24.59 -7.98 22.67
C GLU A 40 -23.14 -7.57 22.98
N ASP A 41 -22.42 -8.40 23.72
CA ASP A 41 -20.99 -8.20 23.96
C ASP A 41 -20.15 -8.92 22.89
N LEU A 42 -18.94 -8.41 22.62
CA LEU A 42 -17.99 -9.06 21.71
C LEU A 42 -17.08 -10.00 22.49
N SER A 43 -17.04 -11.26 22.06
CA SER A 43 -16.12 -12.29 22.58
C SER A 43 -14.95 -12.51 21.61
N VAL A 44 -13.76 -12.69 22.17
CA VAL A 44 -12.58 -13.18 21.45
C VAL A 44 -12.07 -14.50 22.04
N ALA A 45 -12.96 -15.29 22.64
CA ALA A 45 -12.61 -16.56 23.27
C ALA A 45 -11.86 -17.49 22.29
N GLY A 46 -10.69 -17.98 22.70
CA GLY A 46 -9.84 -18.83 21.85
C GLY A 46 -8.92 -18.08 20.87
N VAL A 47 -9.02 -16.75 20.80
CA VAL A 47 -8.07 -15.92 20.04
C VAL A 47 -6.92 -15.49 20.95
N ASN A 48 -5.69 -15.81 20.55
CA ASN A 48 -4.51 -15.43 21.33
C ASN A 48 -4.07 -13.99 21.05
N VAL A 49 -3.29 -13.40 21.95
CA VAL A 49 -2.62 -12.11 21.73
C VAL A 49 -1.12 -12.35 21.74
N ASP A 50 -0.41 -11.87 20.73
CA ASP A 50 1.04 -11.92 20.68
C ASP A 50 1.67 -11.24 21.92
N ASP A 51 2.69 -11.86 22.50
CA ASP A 51 3.28 -11.43 23.77
C ASP A 51 3.94 -10.05 23.69
N GLU A 52 4.48 -9.67 22.54
CA GLU A 52 5.04 -8.33 22.35
C GLU A 52 3.93 -7.28 22.25
N LEU A 53 2.76 -7.68 21.73
CA LEU A 53 1.62 -6.79 21.59
C LEU A 53 1.01 -6.41 22.94
N LYS A 54 1.03 -7.33 23.93
CA LYS A 54 0.58 -7.10 25.31
C LYS A 54 1.30 -5.94 26.01
N LYS A 55 2.52 -5.60 25.57
CA LYS A 55 3.34 -4.51 26.11
C LYS A 55 3.08 -3.16 25.45
N THR A 56 2.17 -3.08 24.48
CA THR A 56 1.94 -1.88 23.66
C THR A 56 0.83 -0.99 24.20
N SER A 57 0.83 0.28 23.79
CA SER A 57 -0.25 1.23 24.09
C SER A 57 -1.61 0.80 23.53
N HIS A 58 -1.63 0.06 22.42
CA HIS A 58 -2.87 -0.43 21.79
C HIS A 58 -3.55 -1.46 22.70
N PHE A 59 -2.79 -2.45 23.19
CA PHE A 59 -3.33 -3.45 24.12
C PHE A 59 -3.87 -2.79 25.39
N SER A 60 -3.12 -1.87 26.00
CA SER A 60 -3.59 -1.12 27.17
C SER A 60 -4.89 -0.36 26.92
N PHE A 61 -5.01 0.29 25.76
CA PHE A 61 -6.22 1.01 25.39
C PHE A 61 -7.42 0.07 25.25
N VAL A 62 -7.27 -1.04 24.51
CA VAL A 62 -8.33 -2.03 24.31
C VAL A 62 -8.75 -2.68 25.63
N ALA A 63 -7.80 -3.06 26.47
CA ALA A 63 -8.07 -3.62 27.79
C ALA A 63 -8.88 -2.68 28.68
N GLN A 64 -8.52 -1.40 28.71
CA GLN A 64 -9.23 -0.41 29.51
C GLN A 64 -10.57 0.03 28.91
N SER A 65 -10.78 -0.17 27.60
CA SER A 65 -12.04 0.20 26.94
C SER A 65 -13.20 -0.65 27.43
N LYS A 66 -12.95 -1.92 27.79
CA LYS A 66 -13.93 -2.92 28.21
C LYS A 66 -15.00 -3.23 27.14
N PHE A 67 -14.66 -3.05 25.86
CA PHE A 67 -15.54 -3.44 24.75
C PHE A 67 -15.30 -4.87 24.26
N VAL A 68 -14.22 -5.51 24.69
CA VAL A 68 -13.80 -6.84 24.25
C VAL A 68 -13.70 -7.75 25.48
N ASN A 69 -14.44 -8.84 25.48
CA ASN A 69 -14.38 -9.86 26.52
C ASN A 69 -13.26 -10.88 26.23
N ASP A 70 -12.87 -11.70 27.21
CA ASP A 70 -11.96 -12.84 27.05
C ASP A 70 -10.50 -12.52 26.70
N LEU A 71 -10.11 -11.24 26.71
CA LEU A 71 -8.72 -10.84 26.60
C LEU A 71 -7.99 -11.03 27.95
N PRO A 72 -6.71 -11.43 27.94
CA PRO A 72 -5.96 -11.75 29.16
C PRO A 72 -5.48 -10.47 29.86
N TYR A 73 -6.27 -9.93 30.80
CA TYR A 73 -5.93 -8.64 31.45
C TYR A 73 -5.35 -8.77 32.86
N ASP A 74 -5.66 -9.84 33.58
CA ASP A 74 -5.60 -9.82 35.05
C ASP A 74 -4.19 -9.85 35.66
N ASP A 75 -3.15 -10.13 34.86
CA ASP A 75 -1.76 -10.24 35.35
C ASP A 75 -0.75 -9.39 34.55
N ILE A 76 -1.21 -8.46 33.71
CA ILE A 76 -0.33 -7.70 32.80
C ILE A 76 -0.18 -6.25 33.25
N GLN A 77 1.06 -5.82 33.45
CA GLN A 77 1.37 -4.40 33.64
C GLN A 77 1.10 -3.62 32.36
N LEU A 78 -0.01 -2.88 32.32
CA LEU A 78 -0.42 -2.11 31.15
C LEU A 78 0.52 -0.93 30.89
N ALA A 79 0.99 -0.81 29.64
CA ALA A 79 1.74 0.35 29.17
C ALA A 79 0.91 1.65 29.23
N LYS A 80 1.58 2.78 29.47
CA LYS A 80 0.93 4.10 29.39
C LYS A 80 0.51 4.41 27.95
N PHE A 81 -0.65 5.03 27.79
CA PHE A 81 -1.13 5.50 26.49
C PHE A 81 -1.85 6.84 26.62
N ASN A 82 -2.03 7.52 25.49
CA ASN A 82 -2.79 8.76 25.41
C ASN A 82 -4.12 8.51 24.69
N TYR A 83 -5.23 8.82 25.35
CA TYR A 83 -6.57 8.67 24.77
C TYR A 83 -6.75 9.45 23.46
N GLY A 84 -6.04 10.56 23.26
CA GLY A 84 -6.10 11.35 22.03
C GLY A 84 -5.51 10.67 20.80
N ASP A 85 -4.76 9.58 20.97
CA ASP A 85 -4.22 8.77 19.88
C ASP A 85 -5.26 7.77 19.33
N PHE A 86 -6.34 7.53 20.09
CA PHE A 86 -7.44 6.64 19.73
C PHE A 86 -8.75 7.41 19.57
N LEU A 87 -9.81 6.74 19.11
CA LEU A 87 -11.16 7.30 19.19
C LEU A 87 -11.66 7.22 20.63
N LEU A 88 -12.14 8.35 21.14
CA LEU A 88 -12.81 8.36 22.45
C LEU A 88 -14.15 7.61 22.37
N LYS A 89 -14.61 7.05 23.50
CA LYS A 89 -15.93 6.39 23.61
C LYS A 89 -17.10 7.26 23.12
N THR A 90 -16.95 8.58 23.21
CA THR A 90 -17.95 9.57 22.79
C THR A 90 -17.95 9.84 21.28
N GLN A 91 -16.92 9.39 20.56
CA GLN A 91 -16.81 9.54 19.11
C GLN A 91 -17.29 8.25 18.43
N ASN A 92 -18.19 8.41 17.46
CA ASN A 92 -18.68 7.31 16.67
C ASN A 92 -19.04 7.77 15.26
N VAL A 93 -18.90 6.85 14.31
CA VAL A 93 -19.20 7.10 12.90
C VAL A 93 -20.68 7.00 12.56
N LEU A 94 -21.58 6.84 13.54
CA LEU A 94 -23.03 6.72 13.28
C LEU A 94 -23.61 7.97 12.59
N LYS A 95 -22.95 9.11 12.78
CA LYS A 95 -23.33 10.39 12.19
C LYS A 95 -22.59 10.70 10.90
N ALA A 96 -21.69 9.84 10.47
CA ALA A 96 -20.96 10.03 9.23
C ALA A 96 -21.89 9.86 8.03
N ASP A 97 -21.61 10.58 6.95
CA ASP A 97 -22.38 10.45 5.72
C ASP A 97 -21.95 9.19 4.96
N ILE A 98 -22.69 8.09 5.19
CA ILE A 98 -22.39 6.76 4.66
C ILE A 98 -23.60 6.26 3.90
N ASN A 99 -23.39 5.82 2.66
CA ASN A 99 -24.44 5.30 1.80
C ASN A 99 -24.31 3.78 1.62
N PHE A 100 -25.24 3.03 2.21
CA PHE A 100 -25.32 1.57 2.05
C PHE A 100 -26.08 1.22 0.77
N LYS A 101 -25.42 0.47 -0.11
CA LYS A 101 -26.01 -0.16 -1.29
C LYS A 101 -25.84 -1.67 -1.20
N GLU A 102 -26.51 -2.40 -2.09
CA GLU A 102 -26.60 -3.87 -2.03
C GLU A 102 -25.23 -4.55 -1.91
N ARG A 103 -24.24 -4.15 -2.73
CA ARG A 103 -22.90 -4.77 -2.76
C ARG A 103 -21.77 -3.88 -2.22
N TYR A 104 -22.05 -2.62 -1.95
CA TYR A 104 -21.02 -1.64 -1.61
C TYR A 104 -21.55 -0.60 -0.62
N VAL A 105 -20.65 -0.14 0.22
CA VAL A 105 -20.88 0.97 1.15
C VAL A 105 -19.97 2.11 0.71
N TYR A 106 -20.57 3.28 0.44
CA TYR A 106 -19.82 4.44 -0.01
C TYR A 106 -19.65 5.44 1.13
N PHE A 107 -18.42 5.84 1.38
CA PHE A 107 -18.10 6.97 2.25
C PHE A 107 -17.36 8.02 1.43
N ASN A 108 -17.98 9.19 1.23
CA ASN A 108 -17.34 10.32 0.59
C ASN A 108 -16.85 11.29 1.68
N TYR A 109 -15.55 11.50 1.78
CA TYR A 109 -14.97 12.36 2.81
C TYR A 109 -15.44 13.82 2.74
N ASN A 110 -15.78 14.29 1.55
CA ASN A 110 -16.14 15.68 1.26
C ASN A 110 -17.65 15.94 1.18
N SER A 111 -18.51 14.92 1.22
CA SER A 111 -19.96 15.08 1.03
C SER A 111 -20.64 15.89 2.14
N ASP A 112 -20.33 15.62 3.41
CA ASP A 112 -20.80 16.42 4.55
C ASP A 112 -19.67 16.62 5.58
N VAL A 113 -19.12 17.83 5.59
CA VAL A 113 -18.01 18.22 6.47
C VAL A 113 -18.36 18.08 7.96
N LYS A 114 -19.61 18.34 8.34
CA LYS A 114 -20.05 18.32 9.73
C LYS A 114 -20.29 16.89 10.21
N ALA A 115 -20.94 16.07 9.39
CA ALA A 115 -21.12 14.64 9.60
C ALA A 115 -19.76 13.92 9.72
N ASN A 116 -18.81 14.29 8.85
CA ASN A 116 -17.51 13.62 8.72
C ASN A 116 -16.41 14.23 9.60
N ARG A 117 -16.77 15.01 10.63
CA ARG A 117 -15.82 15.76 11.47
C ARG A 117 -14.74 14.88 12.10
N ASP A 118 -15.09 13.68 12.55
CA ASP A 118 -14.16 12.80 13.28
C ASP A 118 -13.02 12.28 12.38
N PHE A 119 -13.25 12.17 11.07
CA PHE A 119 -12.23 11.82 10.06
C PHE A 119 -11.25 12.97 9.78
N ARG A 120 -11.58 14.19 10.21
CA ARG A 120 -10.73 15.39 10.05
C ARG A 120 -9.78 15.61 11.24
N GLY A 121 -9.94 14.83 12.30
CA GLY A 121 -9.23 14.94 13.57
C GLY A 121 -7.78 14.44 13.56
N LYS A 122 -7.20 14.36 14.77
CA LYS A 122 -5.87 13.77 15.01
C LYS A 122 -5.90 12.24 14.98
N SER A 123 -6.97 11.63 15.49
CA SER A 123 -7.20 10.17 15.54
C SER A 123 -7.89 9.62 14.29
N ARG A 124 -7.65 10.23 13.12
CA ARG A 124 -8.32 9.89 11.85
C ARG A 124 -8.13 8.42 11.44
N SER A 125 -6.96 7.83 11.71
CA SER A 125 -6.69 6.41 11.40
C SER A 125 -7.63 5.49 12.20
N ALA A 126 -7.80 5.76 13.50
CA ALA A 126 -8.80 5.08 14.31
C ALA A 126 -10.22 5.37 13.82
N ALA A 127 -10.54 6.60 13.37
CA ALA A 127 -11.84 6.92 12.78
C ALA A 127 -12.21 6.02 11.60
N TYR A 128 -11.26 5.74 10.71
CA TYR A 128 -11.48 4.83 9.60
C TYR A 128 -11.60 3.36 10.03
N VAL A 129 -10.87 2.91 11.06
CA VAL A 129 -11.09 1.57 11.64
C VAL A 129 -12.50 1.47 12.24
N SER A 130 -12.95 2.51 12.96
CA SER A 130 -14.31 2.59 13.50
C SER A 130 -15.37 2.60 12.40
N LEU A 131 -15.11 3.25 11.26
CA LEU A 131 -15.99 3.19 10.09
C LEU A 131 -16.12 1.77 9.56
N MET A 132 -14.99 1.08 9.37
CA MET A 132 -14.99 -0.31 8.90
C MET A 132 -15.70 -1.24 9.89
N ALA A 133 -15.44 -1.11 11.19
CA ALA A 133 -16.11 -1.89 12.22
C ALA A 133 -17.64 -1.69 12.21
N PHE A 134 -18.10 -0.44 12.05
CA PHE A 134 -19.53 -0.16 11.90
C PHE A 134 -20.13 -0.84 10.67
N VAL A 135 -19.43 -0.81 9.54
CA VAL A 135 -19.87 -1.50 8.31
C VAL A 135 -19.94 -3.01 8.49
N LEU A 136 -18.94 -3.63 9.13
CA LEU A 136 -18.93 -5.07 9.40
C LEU A 136 -20.11 -5.50 10.29
N VAL A 137 -20.38 -4.77 11.38
CA VAL A 137 -21.53 -5.05 12.25
C VAL A 137 -22.86 -4.84 11.51
N LYS A 138 -22.96 -3.80 10.67
CA LYS A 138 -24.14 -3.59 9.83
C LYS A 138 -24.35 -4.69 8.80
N ASN A 139 -23.28 -5.14 8.15
CA ASN A 139 -23.30 -6.26 7.23
C ASN A 139 -23.77 -7.55 7.92
N PHE A 140 -23.36 -7.78 9.17
CA PHE A 140 -23.84 -8.90 9.97
C PHE A 140 -25.35 -8.80 10.25
N ILE A 141 -25.85 -7.62 10.67
CA ILE A 141 -27.28 -7.36 10.88
C ILE A 141 -28.09 -7.60 9.60
N ASP A 142 -27.57 -7.12 8.47
CA ASP A 142 -28.25 -7.17 7.18
C ASP A 142 -28.08 -8.52 6.46
N LEU A 143 -27.33 -9.46 7.05
CA LEU A 143 -26.96 -10.76 6.45
C LEU A 143 -26.18 -10.65 5.12
N GLU A 144 -25.40 -9.59 4.97
CA GLU A 144 -24.61 -9.25 3.78
C GLU A 144 -23.12 -9.08 4.12
N PRO A 145 -22.41 -10.16 4.53
CA PRO A 145 -21.08 -10.08 5.17
C PRO A 145 -19.98 -9.46 4.30
N ASN A 146 -20.17 -9.40 2.98
CA ASN A 146 -19.13 -9.03 2.02
C ASN A 146 -19.39 -7.69 1.29
N ARG A 147 -20.23 -6.80 1.81
CA ARG A 147 -20.35 -5.46 1.19
C ARG A 147 -19.01 -4.73 1.26
N LYS A 148 -18.53 -4.30 0.10
CA LYS A 148 -17.25 -3.61 -0.05
C LYS A 148 -17.37 -2.16 0.43
N LEU A 149 -16.55 -1.74 1.40
CA LEU A 149 -16.41 -0.33 1.76
C LEU A 149 -15.50 0.37 0.74
N ILE A 150 -16.02 1.44 0.13
CA ILE A 150 -15.27 2.35 -0.74
C ILE A 150 -15.16 3.69 -0.01
N ILE A 151 -13.93 4.05 0.35
CA ILE A 151 -13.58 5.36 0.90
C ILE A 151 -13.13 6.24 -0.26
N ASP A 152 -13.92 7.24 -0.60
CA ASP A 152 -13.65 8.19 -1.67
C ASP A 152 -13.05 9.50 -1.14
N GLN A 153 -11.81 9.75 -1.55
CA GLN A 153 -11.03 10.93 -1.23
C GLN A 153 -10.33 11.52 -2.46
N ASP A 154 -10.91 11.36 -3.66
CA ASP A 154 -10.28 11.82 -4.90
C ASP A 154 -10.02 13.35 -4.92
N ASP A 155 -10.68 14.13 -4.06
CA ASP A 155 -10.47 15.57 -3.89
C ASP A 155 -9.78 15.95 -2.56
N HIS A 156 -9.15 15.00 -1.84
CA HIS A 156 -8.51 15.26 -0.54
C HIS A 156 -6.98 15.10 -0.57
N ASP A 157 -6.27 16.16 -0.17
CA ASP A 157 -4.87 16.12 0.23
C ASP A 157 -4.69 15.31 1.52
N GLN A 158 -4.51 14.00 1.35
CA GLN A 158 -4.31 13.06 2.43
C GLN A 158 -3.22 13.53 3.41
N LYS A 159 -3.44 13.29 4.70
CA LYS A 159 -2.45 13.55 5.75
C LYS A 159 -1.63 12.32 6.10
N ASP A 160 -0.45 12.59 6.65
CA ASP A 160 0.48 11.55 7.10
C ASP A 160 -0.17 10.68 8.18
N GLY A 161 -0.08 9.36 8.00
CA GLY A 161 -0.64 8.37 8.91
C GLY A 161 -2.15 8.15 8.84
N GLU A 162 -2.85 8.75 7.87
CA GLU A 162 -4.32 8.78 7.83
C GLU A 162 -4.98 7.40 7.77
N TYR A 163 -4.40 6.45 7.03
CA TYR A 163 -4.95 5.11 6.83
C TYR A 163 -4.03 4.00 7.33
N THR A 164 -3.09 4.33 8.23
CA THR A 164 -2.05 3.37 8.65
C THR A 164 -2.67 2.08 9.19
N ASP A 165 -3.71 2.18 10.00
CA ASP A 165 -4.36 1.00 10.59
C ASP A 165 -5.15 0.17 9.57
N LEU A 166 -5.90 0.83 8.67
CA LEU A 166 -6.62 0.11 7.61
C LEU A 166 -5.66 -0.66 6.71
N ILE A 167 -4.56 -0.05 6.30
CA ILE A 167 -3.55 -0.71 5.45
C ILE A 167 -2.90 -1.88 6.17
N ASP A 168 -2.61 -1.74 7.46
CA ASP A 168 -2.06 -2.83 8.26
C ASP A 168 -3.04 -4.02 8.30
N LEU A 169 -4.33 -3.76 8.47
CA LEU A 169 -5.38 -4.78 8.39
C LEU A 169 -5.48 -5.42 6.98
N GLN A 170 -5.28 -4.67 5.89
CA GLN A 170 -5.26 -5.24 4.54
C GLN A 170 -4.03 -6.15 4.34
N LYS A 171 -2.85 -5.71 4.78
CA LYS A 171 -1.59 -6.47 4.66
C LYS A 171 -1.62 -7.79 5.43
N ASN A 172 -2.32 -7.82 6.57
CA ASN A 172 -2.50 -9.03 7.36
C ASN A 172 -3.68 -9.90 6.88
N GLY A 173 -4.33 -9.54 5.77
CA GLY A 173 -5.41 -10.34 5.17
C GLY A 173 -6.75 -10.22 5.88
N ILE A 174 -6.89 -9.34 6.88
CA ILE A 174 -8.14 -9.14 7.62
C ILE A 174 -9.16 -8.37 6.78
N LEU A 175 -8.70 -7.38 6.02
CA LEU A 175 -9.51 -6.55 5.12
C LEU A 175 -9.00 -6.67 3.67
N PRO A 176 -9.28 -7.77 2.97
CA PRO A 176 -8.82 -7.94 1.58
C PRO A 176 -9.39 -6.86 0.65
N GLU A 177 -8.78 -6.67 -0.53
CA GLU A 177 -9.23 -5.66 -1.53
C GLU A 177 -10.68 -5.84 -1.99
N SER A 178 -11.24 -7.04 -1.85
CA SER A 178 -12.66 -7.32 -2.11
C SER A 178 -13.60 -6.68 -1.09
N ILE A 179 -13.09 -6.32 0.09
CA ILE A 179 -13.85 -5.78 1.22
C ILE A 179 -13.57 -4.29 1.44
N LEU A 180 -12.35 -3.82 1.18
CA LEU A 180 -11.97 -2.43 1.39
C LEU A 180 -11.23 -1.87 0.17
N GLU A 181 -11.68 -0.72 -0.31
CA GLU A 181 -11.00 0.11 -1.30
C GLU A 181 -10.89 1.55 -0.81
N ILE A 182 -9.70 2.12 -0.91
CA ILE A 182 -9.42 3.51 -0.57
C ILE A 182 -9.01 4.20 -1.86
N LYS A 183 -9.83 5.14 -2.33
CA LYS A 183 -9.52 5.99 -3.48
C LYS A 183 -8.88 7.27 -2.99
N TYR A 184 -7.66 7.55 -3.46
CA TYR A 184 -6.89 8.71 -3.06
C TYR A 184 -6.15 9.28 -4.27
N GLN A 185 -5.86 10.59 -4.23
CA GLN A 185 -5.03 11.24 -5.25
C GLN A 185 -3.65 10.57 -5.31
N SER A 186 -3.35 9.93 -6.44
CA SER A 186 -2.07 9.26 -6.70
C SER A 186 -0.91 10.23 -6.97
N GLN A 187 -1.18 11.53 -7.12
CA GLN A 187 -0.18 12.56 -7.39
C GLN A 187 0.12 13.43 -6.15
N GLY A 188 1.39 13.54 -5.76
CA GLY A 188 1.87 14.57 -4.83
C GLY A 188 1.69 14.31 -3.32
N VAL A 189 1.15 13.15 -2.93
CA VAL A 189 1.05 12.68 -1.54
C VAL A 189 2.03 11.53 -1.29
N VAL A 190 2.50 11.37 -0.05
CA VAL A 190 3.26 10.17 0.35
C VAL A 190 2.36 8.97 0.08
N GLN A 191 2.71 8.13 -0.89
CA GLN A 191 1.94 6.92 -1.19
C GLN A 191 1.86 6.07 0.09
N LEU A 192 0.63 5.77 0.48
CA LEU A 192 0.27 5.10 1.73
C LEU A 192 1.12 3.86 2.09
N PRO A 193 1.43 2.96 1.15
CA PRO A 193 2.33 1.83 1.41
C PRO A 193 3.74 2.25 1.82
N TRP A 194 4.29 3.33 1.24
CA TRP A 194 5.66 3.78 1.48
C TRP A 194 5.87 4.25 2.92
N ALA A 195 5.01 5.14 3.45
CA ALA A 195 5.18 5.65 4.80
C ALA A 195 5.15 4.54 5.86
N THR A 196 4.27 3.56 5.67
CA THR A 196 4.14 2.40 6.55
C THR A 196 5.39 1.54 6.50
N ILE A 197 5.91 1.23 5.30
CA ILE A 197 7.15 0.47 5.12
C ILE A 197 8.33 1.15 5.82
N VAL A 198 8.51 2.47 5.62
CA VAL A 198 9.62 3.20 6.26
C VAL A 198 9.50 3.19 7.79
N ARG A 199 8.28 3.37 8.33
CA ARG A 199 8.07 3.31 9.79
C ARG A 199 8.37 1.93 10.36
N GLU A 200 7.94 0.88 9.67
CA GLU A 200 8.22 -0.50 10.08
C GLU A 200 9.73 -0.77 10.12
N PHE A 201 10.45 -0.43 9.06
CA PHE A 201 11.91 -0.60 9.02
C PHE A 201 12.62 0.24 10.09
N ARG A 202 12.17 1.47 10.33
CA ARG A 202 12.71 2.31 11.42
C ARG A 202 12.49 1.73 12.80
N ARG A 203 11.34 1.11 13.05
CA ARG A 203 11.09 0.39 14.32
C ARG A 203 12.06 -0.79 14.50
N LYS A 204 12.48 -1.42 13.40
CA LYS A 204 13.49 -2.50 13.39
C LYS A 204 14.94 -1.99 13.38
N GLY A 205 15.17 -0.69 13.53
CA GLY A 205 16.52 -0.10 13.52
C GLY A 205 17.14 0.07 12.14
N LEU A 206 16.34 -0.01 11.07
CA LEU A 206 16.75 0.17 9.68
C LEU A 206 16.25 1.52 9.14
N MET A 207 16.82 2.06 8.07
CA MET A 207 16.40 3.34 7.47
C MET A 207 16.35 4.53 8.45
N ASN A 208 17.14 4.49 9.53
CA ASN A 208 17.06 5.41 10.67
C ASN A 208 18.34 6.25 10.90
N ARG A 209 19.37 6.03 10.08
CA ARG A 209 20.64 6.76 10.11
C ARG A 209 21.25 6.81 8.71
N GLU A 210 22.23 7.67 8.51
CA GLU A 210 23.02 7.65 7.28
C GLU A 210 23.85 6.36 7.21
N TYR A 211 23.96 5.82 6.00
CA TYR A 211 24.73 4.62 5.69
C TYR A 211 25.85 4.99 4.72
N SER A 212 27.05 4.50 4.98
CA SER A 212 28.21 4.72 4.12
C SER A 212 28.11 3.96 2.79
N SER A 213 28.85 4.42 1.76
CA SER A 213 29.00 3.65 0.50
C SER A 213 29.38 2.19 0.74
N LYS A 214 30.28 1.92 1.70
CA LYS A 214 30.69 0.55 2.04
C LYS A 214 29.54 -0.31 2.57
N GLU A 215 28.68 0.24 3.42
CA GLU A 215 27.50 -0.47 3.93
C GLU A 215 26.47 -0.72 2.83
N LYS A 216 26.25 0.25 1.95
CA LYS A 216 25.34 0.12 0.80
C LYS A 216 25.86 -0.90 -0.21
N TYR A 217 27.16 -0.91 -0.49
CA TYR A 217 27.79 -1.92 -1.34
C TYR A 217 27.72 -3.31 -0.71
N ALA A 218 28.00 -3.44 0.58
CA ALA A 218 27.83 -4.70 1.30
C ALA A 218 26.37 -5.18 1.28
N TYR A 219 25.39 -4.26 1.33
CA TYR A 219 23.98 -4.59 1.17
C TYR A 219 23.69 -5.17 -0.22
N LEU A 220 24.23 -4.57 -1.29
CA LEU A 220 24.07 -5.08 -2.66
C LEU A 220 24.59 -6.51 -2.77
N LEU A 221 25.81 -6.76 -2.29
CA LEU A 221 26.42 -8.09 -2.29
C LEU A 221 25.60 -9.10 -1.47
N LYS A 222 25.19 -8.73 -0.25
CA LYS A 222 24.42 -9.59 0.66
C LYS A 222 23.05 -9.97 0.08
N ASN A 223 22.42 -9.06 -0.65
CA ASN A 223 21.12 -9.31 -1.29
C ASN A 223 21.26 -9.83 -2.73
N GLU A 224 22.48 -10.21 -3.11
CA GLU A 224 22.84 -10.75 -4.41
C GLU A 224 22.42 -9.84 -5.57
N LEU A 225 22.39 -8.52 -5.40
CA LEU A 225 22.07 -7.58 -6.47
C LEU A 225 23.28 -7.40 -7.39
N ALA A 226 23.14 -7.83 -8.63
CA ALA A 226 24.22 -7.91 -9.61
C ALA A 226 23.87 -7.20 -10.93
N ILE A 227 24.86 -7.08 -11.81
CA ILE A 227 24.68 -6.55 -13.16
C ILE A 227 23.63 -7.37 -13.92
N GLY A 228 22.72 -6.66 -14.58
CA GLY A 228 21.58 -7.23 -15.29
C GLY A 228 20.33 -7.40 -14.42
N ASP A 229 20.43 -7.29 -13.10
CA ASP A 229 19.26 -7.43 -12.23
C ASP A 229 18.32 -6.22 -12.35
N VAL A 230 17.02 -6.49 -12.18
CA VAL A 230 15.97 -5.48 -12.21
C VAL A 230 15.72 -4.93 -10.81
N VAL A 231 15.70 -3.60 -10.70
CA VAL A 231 15.37 -2.84 -9.49
C VAL A 231 14.32 -1.78 -9.81
N LEU A 232 13.63 -1.29 -8.77
CA LEU A 232 12.76 -0.13 -8.87
C LEU A 232 13.53 1.11 -8.39
N LEU A 233 13.69 2.08 -9.29
CA LEU A 233 14.33 3.37 -9.03
C LEU A 233 13.27 4.39 -8.61
N TYR A 234 13.37 4.83 -7.35
CA TYR A 234 12.48 5.80 -6.76
C TYR A 234 13.14 7.16 -6.64
N SER A 235 12.35 8.20 -6.84
CA SER A 235 12.69 9.55 -6.38
C SER A 235 11.65 10.06 -5.38
N ARG A 236 12.05 10.90 -4.43
CA ARG A 236 11.16 11.49 -3.42
C ARG A 236 11.46 12.96 -3.15
N ILE A 237 10.44 13.68 -2.70
CA ILE A 237 10.51 15.08 -2.33
C ILE A 237 10.25 15.23 -0.82
N PHE A 238 11.12 15.96 -0.14
CA PHE A 238 10.91 16.34 1.25
C PHE A 238 10.15 17.67 1.33
N LYS A 239 8.89 17.63 1.78
CA LYS A 239 8.14 18.86 2.06
C LYS A 239 8.79 19.58 3.26
N VAL A 240 9.52 20.66 2.99
CA VAL A 240 10.00 21.58 4.03
C VAL A 240 8.79 22.38 4.52
N LYS A 241 8.22 21.99 5.67
CA LYS A 241 7.25 22.86 6.35
C LYS A 241 8.00 24.08 6.87
N LYS A 242 7.91 25.21 6.15
CA LYS A 242 8.22 26.54 6.71
C LYS A 242 7.22 26.79 7.85
N LYS A 243 7.58 26.43 9.08
CA LYS A 243 7.05 27.14 10.25
C LYS A 243 8.05 28.22 10.57
N GLU A 244 7.75 29.43 10.09
CA GLU A 244 8.27 30.65 10.70
C GLU A 244 7.84 30.61 12.18
N ASN A 245 8.81 30.80 13.08
CA ASN A 245 8.62 30.97 14.53
C ASN A 245 8.47 29.73 15.43
N SER A 246 8.97 28.54 15.06
CA SER A 246 9.19 27.48 16.05
C SER A 246 10.58 26.86 15.93
N THR A 247 11.37 26.95 17.01
CA THR A 247 12.74 26.45 17.21
C THR A 247 12.93 24.93 17.10
N SER A 248 11.99 24.22 16.49
CA SER A 248 12.11 22.80 16.19
C SER A 248 11.47 22.49 14.84
N LYS A 249 12.20 22.74 13.76
CA LYS A 249 11.87 22.26 12.41
C LYS A 249 11.91 20.73 12.41
N LYS A 250 10.80 20.06 12.74
CA LYS A 250 10.65 18.63 12.41
C LYS A 250 10.50 18.53 10.88
N ARG A 251 11.63 18.40 10.18
CA ARG A 251 11.67 18.02 8.76
C ARG A 251 10.98 16.65 8.68
N SER A 252 9.99 16.47 7.80
CA SER A 252 9.46 15.13 7.55
C SER A 252 10.63 14.29 7.02
N THR A 253 10.98 13.22 7.72
CA THR A 253 12.15 12.40 7.40
C THR A 253 11.83 11.26 6.43
N ILE A 254 10.56 11.07 6.03
CA ILE A 254 10.15 9.96 5.14
C ILE A 254 10.11 10.40 3.66
N GLY A 255 9.75 11.66 3.39
CA GLY A 255 9.58 12.19 2.02
C GLY A 255 8.38 11.59 1.28
N SER A 256 7.82 12.33 0.33
CA SER A 256 6.77 11.83 -0.59
C SER A 256 7.41 11.27 -1.85
N LEU A 257 7.00 10.08 -2.29
CA LEU A 257 7.44 9.54 -3.58
C LEU A 257 7.01 10.47 -4.72
N LYS A 258 7.91 10.73 -5.66
CA LYS A 258 7.72 11.55 -6.85
C LYS A 258 7.65 10.70 -8.11
N SER A 259 8.52 9.70 -8.22
CA SER A 259 8.52 8.77 -9.35
C SER A 259 9.00 7.39 -8.91
N CYS A 260 8.63 6.37 -9.68
CA CYS A 260 9.09 5.00 -9.56
C CYS A 260 9.22 4.43 -10.98
N TYR A 261 10.42 3.99 -11.36
CA TYR A 261 10.69 3.42 -12.69
C TYR A 261 11.40 2.08 -12.56
N PRO A 262 11.05 1.07 -13.37
CA PRO A 262 11.89 -0.11 -13.49
C PRO A 262 13.24 0.24 -14.10
N ALA A 263 14.29 -0.33 -13.55
CA ALA A 263 15.67 -0.09 -13.94
C ALA A 263 16.48 -1.37 -13.93
N VAL A 264 17.50 -1.44 -14.78
CA VAL A 264 18.47 -2.53 -14.85
C VAL A 264 19.82 -2.01 -14.35
N ILE A 265 20.48 -2.78 -13.48
CA ILE A 265 21.83 -2.48 -13.02
C ILE A 265 22.81 -2.74 -14.17
N GLU A 266 23.45 -1.70 -14.70
CA GLU A 266 24.45 -1.84 -15.77
C GLU A 266 25.85 -2.08 -15.22
N SER A 267 26.19 -1.41 -14.12
CA SER A 267 27.47 -1.59 -13.43
C SER A 267 27.31 -1.19 -11.97
N CYS A 268 28.15 -1.77 -11.11
CA CYS A 268 28.24 -1.38 -9.71
C CYS A 268 29.63 -1.69 -9.16
N ASP A 269 30.19 -0.76 -8.41
CA ASP A 269 31.40 -0.91 -7.62
C ASP A 269 31.21 -0.34 -6.21
N GLU A 270 32.27 -0.30 -5.39
CA GLU A 270 32.21 0.19 -4.01
C GLU A 270 31.79 1.66 -3.85
N LYS A 271 31.79 2.44 -4.94
CA LYS A 271 31.53 3.89 -4.93
C LYS A 271 30.35 4.28 -5.79
N PHE A 272 30.08 3.57 -6.89
CA PHE A 272 29.09 3.96 -7.88
C PHE A 272 28.17 2.81 -8.28
N ILE A 273 26.97 3.19 -8.71
CA ILE A 273 26.03 2.30 -9.39
C ILE A 273 25.48 3.01 -10.63
N THR A 274 25.52 2.34 -11.76
CA THR A 274 24.93 2.81 -13.01
C THR A 274 23.64 2.04 -13.29
N LEU A 275 22.56 2.78 -13.50
CA LEU A 275 21.22 2.26 -13.73
C LEU A 275 20.72 2.73 -15.08
N ARG A 276 20.19 1.79 -15.88
CA ARG A 276 19.36 2.11 -17.04
C ARG A 276 17.90 1.97 -16.66
N TYR A 277 17.14 3.06 -16.66
CA TYR A 277 15.73 3.04 -16.28
C TYR A 277 14.79 3.39 -17.43
N TYR A 278 13.55 2.91 -17.30
CA TYR A 278 12.52 2.97 -18.32
C TYR A 278 11.29 3.69 -17.76
N SER A 279 11.01 4.89 -18.26
CA SER A 279 9.88 5.70 -17.78
C SER A 279 8.54 5.22 -18.32
N ASN A 280 8.56 4.55 -19.47
CA ASN A 280 7.38 3.98 -20.09
C ASN A 280 7.14 2.56 -19.56
N VAL A 281 6.02 2.38 -18.87
CA VAL A 281 5.58 1.12 -18.26
C VAL A 281 4.37 0.51 -18.99
N GLU A 282 4.19 0.85 -20.27
CA GLU A 282 3.17 0.30 -21.15
C GLU A 282 3.78 -0.71 -22.13
N THR A 283 3.06 -1.78 -22.45
CA THR A 283 3.37 -2.59 -23.65
C THR A 283 3.16 -1.74 -24.91
N LYS A 284 3.80 -2.11 -26.03
CA LYS A 284 3.68 -1.42 -27.32
C LYS A 284 2.23 -1.30 -27.77
N LEU A 285 1.44 -2.36 -27.60
CA LEU A 285 0.02 -2.34 -27.95
C LEU A 285 -0.77 -1.34 -27.07
N THR A 286 -0.54 -1.37 -25.75
CA THR A 286 -1.17 -0.44 -24.81
C THR A 286 -0.83 1.01 -25.15
N GLN A 287 0.45 1.30 -25.37
CA GLN A 287 0.91 2.64 -25.74
C GLN A 287 0.29 3.10 -27.06
N ARG A 288 0.31 2.23 -28.08
CA ARG A 288 -0.24 2.55 -29.40
C ARG A 288 -1.73 2.88 -29.31
N THR A 289 -2.51 2.03 -28.67
CA THR A 289 -3.95 2.26 -28.51
C THR A 289 -4.24 3.53 -27.70
N ARG A 290 -3.48 3.82 -26.63
CA ARG A 290 -3.63 5.07 -25.87
C ARG A 290 -3.33 6.29 -26.73
N MET A 291 -2.28 6.25 -27.54
CA MET A 291 -1.89 7.35 -28.44
C MET A 291 -2.90 7.55 -29.56
N GLU A 292 -3.39 6.48 -30.18
CA GLU A 292 -4.45 6.53 -31.20
C GLU A 292 -5.71 7.18 -30.62
N GLN A 293 -6.13 6.79 -29.40
CA GLN A 293 -7.26 7.41 -28.69
C GLN A 293 -7.04 8.89 -28.34
N LEU A 294 -5.80 9.30 -28.09
CA LEU A 294 -5.47 10.71 -27.84
C LEU A 294 -5.55 11.53 -29.13
N VAL A 295 -5.07 10.97 -30.25
CA VAL A 295 -5.16 11.60 -31.59
C VAL A 295 -6.62 11.73 -32.04
N GLU A 296 -7.47 10.73 -31.77
CA GLU A 296 -8.91 10.82 -32.04
C GLU A 296 -9.59 11.95 -31.26
N LYS A 297 -9.09 12.29 -30.07
CA LYS A 297 -9.64 13.36 -29.23
C LYS A 297 -9.07 14.73 -29.55
N ILE A 298 -7.83 14.80 -30.01
CA ILE A 298 -7.09 16.04 -30.30
C ILE A 298 -6.36 15.80 -31.62
N GLU A 299 -7.01 16.17 -32.72
CA GLU A 299 -6.55 15.85 -34.07
C GLU A 299 -5.18 16.49 -34.38
N GLU A 300 -4.86 17.64 -33.77
CA GLU A 300 -3.57 18.32 -33.95
C GLU A 300 -2.38 17.49 -33.45
N LEU A 301 -2.59 16.53 -32.54
CA LEU A 301 -1.52 15.64 -32.05
C LEU A 301 -1.02 14.67 -33.11
N LYS A 302 -1.79 14.41 -34.17
CA LYS A 302 -1.42 13.47 -35.24
C LYS A 302 -0.11 13.87 -35.92
N GLU A 303 0.13 15.17 -36.08
CA GLU A 303 1.33 15.70 -36.72
C GLU A 303 2.53 15.76 -35.77
N TRP A 304 2.29 15.61 -34.46
CA TRP A 304 3.30 15.71 -33.41
C TRP A 304 3.89 14.34 -33.05
N PHE A 305 3.15 13.26 -33.29
CA PHE A 305 3.62 11.91 -33.04
C PHE A 305 4.35 11.31 -34.25
N THR A 306 5.50 10.73 -33.99
CA THR A 306 6.32 9.97 -34.92
C THR A 306 6.16 8.47 -34.67
N LEU A 307 6.56 7.63 -35.63
CA LEU A 307 6.63 6.17 -35.43
C LEU A 307 7.48 5.80 -34.20
N ASP A 308 8.51 6.59 -33.90
CA ASP A 308 9.35 6.42 -32.71
C ASP A 308 8.53 6.61 -31.42
N ASP A 309 7.54 7.50 -31.39
CA ASP A 309 6.68 7.68 -30.22
C ASP A 309 5.80 6.46 -29.95
N PHE A 310 5.50 5.65 -30.98
CA PHE A 310 4.72 4.42 -30.83
C PHE A 310 5.57 3.19 -30.47
N GLU A 311 6.79 3.10 -31.02
CA GLU A 311 7.61 1.88 -30.97
C GLU A 311 8.82 1.99 -30.04
N ARG A 312 9.36 3.19 -29.86
CA ARG A 312 10.65 3.35 -29.19
C ARG A 312 10.50 3.27 -27.69
N THR A 313 11.37 2.46 -27.10
CA THR A 313 11.56 2.39 -25.66
C THR A 313 12.64 3.38 -25.28
N SER A 314 12.24 4.59 -24.89
CA SER A 314 13.20 5.53 -24.31
C SER A 314 13.73 4.97 -22.99
N SER A 315 15.05 5.01 -22.84
CA SER A 315 15.74 4.63 -21.62
C SER A 315 16.72 5.72 -21.26
N ASN A 316 16.86 6.00 -19.98
CA ASN A 316 17.89 6.92 -19.48
C ASN A 316 18.93 6.11 -18.73
N VAL A 317 20.19 6.53 -18.83
CA VAL A 317 21.30 5.93 -18.08
C VAL A 317 21.78 6.98 -17.10
N GLU A 318 21.73 6.66 -15.82
CA GLU A 318 22.21 7.53 -14.75
C GLU A 318 23.19 6.78 -13.86
N THR A 319 24.27 7.47 -13.48
CA THR A 319 25.27 6.95 -12.55
C THR A 319 25.18 7.73 -11.25
N TYR A 320 25.03 7.00 -10.15
CA TYR A 320 24.91 7.57 -8.81
C TYR A 320 26.10 7.17 -7.95
N SER A 321 26.60 8.11 -7.15
CA SER A 321 27.45 7.76 -6.01
C SER A 321 26.64 6.99 -4.98
N LEU A 322 27.20 5.89 -4.45
CA LEU A 322 26.60 5.13 -3.36
C LEU A 322 26.43 5.99 -2.10
N ASP A 323 27.22 7.04 -1.89
CA ASP A 323 26.97 7.98 -0.78
C ASP A 323 25.67 8.78 -0.97
N ALA A 324 25.26 9.02 -2.22
CA ALA A 324 24.13 9.88 -2.57
C ALA A 324 22.81 9.12 -2.82
N ILE A 325 22.86 7.83 -3.17
CA ILE A 325 21.67 7.00 -3.44
C ILE A 325 21.38 6.06 -2.27
N GLY A 326 20.09 5.89 -1.94
CA GLY A 326 19.66 4.86 -0.98
C GLY A 326 19.60 3.48 -1.62
N VAL A 327 19.94 2.43 -0.88
CA VAL A 327 19.87 1.04 -1.39
C VAL A 327 19.10 0.17 -0.40
N GLY A 328 17.88 -0.22 -0.78
CA GLY A 328 16.99 -1.03 0.04
C GLY A 328 16.82 -0.43 1.44
N THR A 329 17.11 -1.23 2.48
CA THR A 329 17.00 -0.76 3.87
C THR A 329 18.14 0.15 4.33
N CYS A 330 19.22 0.28 3.53
CA CYS A 330 20.26 1.30 3.67
C CYS A 330 19.86 2.61 2.98
N THR A 331 18.63 3.07 3.26
CA THR A 331 18.06 4.32 2.73
C THR A 331 17.52 5.14 3.90
N HIS A 332 17.97 6.38 4.06
CA HIS A 332 17.56 7.27 5.14
C HIS A 332 16.95 8.57 4.63
N LEU A 333 17.77 9.49 4.12
CA LEU A 333 17.36 10.83 3.67
C LEU A 333 17.71 11.13 2.21
N GLU A 334 18.26 10.17 1.49
CA GLU A 334 18.57 10.24 0.06
C GLU A 334 17.28 10.49 -0.74
N ASP A 335 17.29 11.43 -1.66
CA ASP A 335 16.12 11.76 -2.49
C ASP A 335 15.90 10.74 -3.62
N THR A 336 16.94 10.00 -3.99
CA THR A 336 16.91 8.90 -4.95
C THR A 336 17.32 7.61 -4.26
N PHE A 337 16.63 6.50 -4.54
CA PHE A 337 16.94 5.21 -3.96
C PHE A 337 16.38 4.04 -4.77
N ILE A 338 16.95 2.84 -4.57
CA ILE A 338 16.51 1.61 -5.22
C ILE A 338 15.96 0.58 -4.24
N PHE A 339 14.95 -0.18 -4.68
CA PHE A 339 14.48 -1.39 -4.01
C PHE A 339 14.38 -2.55 -5.00
N LYS A 340 14.42 -3.77 -4.47
CA LYS A 340 13.98 -4.94 -5.23
C LYS A 340 12.50 -4.78 -5.62
N PRO A 341 12.10 -5.26 -6.81
CA PRO A 341 10.70 -5.33 -7.19
C PRO A 341 9.87 -6.08 -6.15
N VAL A 342 8.66 -5.60 -5.89
CA VAL A 342 7.70 -6.24 -4.98
C VAL A 342 6.35 -6.36 -5.67
N GLU A 343 5.55 -7.36 -5.29
CA GLU A 343 4.13 -7.37 -5.66
C GLU A 343 3.46 -6.15 -4.99
N GLY A 344 2.87 -5.29 -5.81
CA GLY A 344 2.34 -4.00 -5.36
C GLY A 344 1.36 -3.43 -6.36
N ASP A 345 1.49 -2.13 -6.64
CA ASP A 345 0.65 -1.37 -7.57
C ASP A 345 0.39 -2.12 -8.88
N SER A 346 -0.76 -1.83 -9.49
CA SER A 346 -1.19 -2.47 -10.73
C SER A 346 -1.29 -1.50 -11.90
N THR A 347 -0.99 -1.99 -13.10
CA THR A 347 -1.25 -1.30 -14.36
C THR A 347 -2.28 -2.07 -15.18
N MET A 348 -3.04 -1.36 -16.02
CA MET A 348 -3.89 -2.00 -17.03
C MET A 348 -3.09 -2.09 -18.33
N GLN A 349 -2.98 -3.29 -18.88
CA GLN A 349 -2.29 -3.54 -20.15
C GLN A 349 -3.24 -4.20 -21.14
N LEU A 350 -3.12 -3.83 -22.41
CA LEU A 350 -3.85 -4.42 -23.52
C LEU A 350 -3.04 -5.54 -24.17
N PHE A 351 -3.71 -6.66 -24.39
CA PHE A 351 -3.19 -7.83 -25.10
C PHE A 351 -4.13 -8.21 -26.24
N ARG A 352 -3.59 -8.95 -27.23
CA ARG A 352 -4.41 -9.60 -28.24
C ARG A 352 -4.90 -10.93 -27.67
N ASP A 353 -6.21 -11.12 -27.66
CA ASP A 353 -6.78 -12.44 -27.39
C ASP A 353 -6.82 -13.23 -28.70
N TYR A 354 -5.96 -14.23 -28.81
CA TYR A 354 -5.91 -15.10 -29.99
C TYR A 354 -7.14 -15.99 -30.14
N SER A 355 -7.92 -16.18 -29.08
CA SER A 355 -9.13 -17.01 -29.07
C SER A 355 -10.31 -16.28 -29.72
N SER A 356 -10.46 -14.99 -29.42
CA SER A 356 -11.54 -14.14 -29.96
C SER A 356 -11.11 -13.24 -31.12
N GLY A 357 -9.81 -13.08 -31.36
CA GLY A 357 -9.26 -12.10 -32.31
C GLY A 357 -9.34 -10.64 -31.84
N GLY A 358 -9.88 -10.40 -30.63
CA GLY A 358 -10.10 -9.08 -30.07
C GLY A 358 -8.95 -8.57 -29.19
N LEU A 359 -9.16 -7.39 -28.60
CA LEU A 359 -8.31 -6.85 -27.53
C LEU A 359 -8.88 -7.23 -26.17
N ILE A 360 -8.01 -7.67 -25.26
CA ILE A 360 -8.35 -7.91 -23.86
C ILE A 360 -7.54 -6.95 -22.98
N SER A 361 -8.17 -6.43 -21.93
CA SER A 361 -7.55 -5.55 -20.94
C SER A 361 -7.30 -6.34 -19.67
N GLU A 362 -6.04 -6.44 -19.26
CA GLU A 362 -5.60 -7.23 -18.11
C GLU A 362 -4.98 -6.33 -17.05
N LYS A 363 -5.33 -6.60 -15.79
CA LYS A 363 -4.74 -5.93 -14.63
C LYS A 363 -3.47 -6.67 -14.22
N LEU A 364 -2.31 -6.05 -14.43
CA LEU A 364 -1.01 -6.61 -14.05
C LEU A 364 -0.52 -5.96 -12.76
N ASN A 365 -0.02 -6.75 -11.81
CA ASN A 365 0.72 -6.19 -10.67
C ASN A 365 2.09 -5.66 -11.14
N THR A 366 2.88 -5.08 -10.23
CA THR A 366 4.19 -4.50 -10.54
C THR A 366 5.16 -5.51 -11.20
N LEU A 367 5.21 -6.76 -10.72
CA LEU A 367 6.11 -7.79 -11.26
C LEU A 367 5.69 -8.23 -12.66
N ASP A 368 4.40 -8.50 -12.85
CA ASP A 368 3.82 -8.84 -14.15
C ASP A 368 3.96 -7.68 -15.16
N THR A 369 3.81 -6.43 -14.70
CA THR A 369 4.00 -5.23 -15.52
C THR A 369 5.45 -5.14 -16.01
N ILE A 370 6.42 -5.24 -15.09
CA ILE A 370 7.85 -5.18 -15.45
C ILE A 370 8.17 -6.25 -16.49
N TYR A 371 7.78 -7.50 -16.23
CA TYR A 371 8.04 -8.61 -17.14
C TYR A 371 7.39 -8.38 -18.51
N ALA A 372 6.09 -8.06 -18.54
CA ALA A 372 5.37 -7.83 -19.79
C ALA A 372 6.01 -6.73 -20.64
N VAL A 373 6.34 -5.60 -20.01
CA VAL A 373 6.95 -4.45 -20.69
C VAL A 373 8.36 -4.78 -21.17
N PHE A 374 9.16 -5.46 -20.36
CA PHE A 374 10.54 -5.79 -20.71
C PHE A 374 10.62 -6.78 -21.86
N GLU A 375 9.79 -7.81 -21.85
CA GLU A 375 9.71 -8.80 -22.94
C GLU A 375 9.19 -8.16 -24.23
N ASP A 376 8.07 -7.44 -24.18
CA ASP A 376 7.44 -6.83 -25.35
C ASP A 376 8.33 -5.79 -26.05
N ARG A 377 9.15 -5.09 -25.24
CA ARG A 377 10.08 -4.05 -25.71
C ARG A 377 11.49 -4.57 -26.00
N GLY A 378 11.77 -5.84 -25.77
CA GLY A 378 13.09 -6.43 -26.00
C GLY A 378 14.19 -5.84 -25.09
N ILE A 379 13.83 -5.47 -23.86
CA ILE A 379 14.78 -4.98 -22.87
C ILE A 379 15.69 -6.14 -22.42
N LYS A 380 17.00 -5.90 -22.36
CA LYS A 380 17.97 -6.87 -21.86
C LYS A 380 18.12 -6.74 -20.35
N TYR A 381 17.94 -7.85 -19.65
CA TYR A 381 18.09 -7.99 -18.21
C TYR A 381 18.36 -9.46 -17.88
N ASN A 382 18.64 -9.76 -16.61
CA ASN A 382 18.82 -11.12 -16.12
C ASN A 382 17.45 -11.83 -15.98
N LYS A 383 16.87 -12.20 -17.12
CA LYS A 383 15.53 -12.81 -17.23
C LYS A 383 15.40 -14.07 -16.38
N GLU A 384 16.38 -14.96 -16.43
CA GLU A 384 16.36 -16.22 -15.71
C GLU A 384 16.25 -15.99 -14.20
N LYS A 385 17.10 -15.12 -13.65
CA LYS A 385 17.07 -14.80 -12.22
C LYS A 385 15.77 -14.11 -11.81
N PHE A 386 15.28 -13.17 -12.62
CA PHE A 386 14.02 -12.48 -12.36
C PHE A 386 12.84 -13.46 -12.32
N LEU A 387 12.74 -14.36 -13.30
CA LEU A 387 11.71 -15.41 -13.32
C LEU A 387 11.83 -16.34 -12.11
N ASN A 388 13.04 -16.76 -11.77
CA ASN A 388 13.26 -17.65 -10.63
C ASN A 388 12.83 -17.00 -9.29
N GLU A 389 13.27 -15.76 -9.02
CA GLU A 389 13.00 -15.06 -7.76
C GLU A 389 11.51 -14.70 -7.60
N TYR A 390 10.84 -14.30 -8.68
CA TYR A 390 9.52 -13.70 -8.62
C TYR A 390 8.37 -14.61 -9.07
N PHE A 391 8.62 -15.63 -9.90
CA PHE A 391 7.59 -16.47 -10.50
C PHE A 391 7.80 -17.97 -10.23
N THR A 392 8.87 -18.55 -10.76
CA THR A 392 9.10 -20.02 -10.78
C THR A 392 9.17 -20.61 -9.38
N MET A 393 9.95 -20.02 -8.46
CA MET A 393 10.05 -20.52 -7.08
C MET A 393 8.74 -20.37 -6.29
N LYS A 394 7.82 -19.53 -6.76
CA LYS A 394 6.49 -19.34 -6.16
C LYS A 394 5.40 -20.15 -6.85
N GLY A 395 5.75 -20.99 -7.83
CA GLY A 395 4.78 -21.76 -8.61
C GLY A 395 3.84 -20.88 -9.46
N LYS A 396 4.26 -19.67 -9.81
CA LYS A 396 3.49 -18.73 -10.64
C LYS A 396 4.06 -18.69 -12.05
N THR A 397 3.20 -18.40 -13.02
CA THR A 397 3.60 -18.11 -14.41
C THR A 397 3.25 -16.65 -14.72
N PRO A 398 4.15 -15.87 -15.35
CA PRO A 398 3.84 -14.50 -15.74
C PRO A 398 2.58 -14.41 -16.59
N ILE A 399 1.75 -13.39 -16.34
CA ILE A 399 0.52 -13.18 -17.11
C ILE A 399 0.84 -12.94 -18.59
N TYR A 400 1.93 -12.22 -18.87
CA TYR A 400 2.38 -11.94 -20.24
C TYR A 400 2.53 -13.21 -21.07
N ASP A 401 3.05 -14.31 -20.50
CA ASP A 401 3.29 -15.56 -21.23
C ASP A 401 1.99 -16.25 -21.70
N LYS A 402 0.83 -15.86 -21.15
CA LYS A 402 -0.48 -16.31 -21.67
C LYS A 402 -0.81 -15.69 -23.04
N TYR A 403 -0.26 -14.51 -23.31
CA TYR A 403 -0.54 -13.70 -24.50
C TYR A 403 0.69 -13.53 -25.41
N ALA A 404 1.90 -13.75 -24.90
CA ALA A 404 3.08 -13.88 -25.73
C ALA A 404 2.92 -15.20 -26.49
N LYS A 405 2.76 -15.14 -27.81
CA LYS A 405 2.59 -16.34 -28.64
C LYS A 405 3.56 -17.44 -28.19
N ARG A 406 3.00 -18.62 -27.89
CA ARG A 406 3.68 -19.89 -28.17
C ARG A 406 4.07 -19.84 -29.66
N ALA A 407 5.27 -19.38 -29.94
CA ALA A 407 5.91 -19.62 -31.21
C ALA A 407 6.26 -21.11 -31.21
N GLU A 408 5.39 -21.93 -31.80
CA GLU A 408 5.82 -23.17 -32.43
C GLU A 408 6.43 -22.85 -33.79
#